data_AF-U9V2J8-F1
#
_entry.id   AF-U9V2J8-F1
#
_cell.length_a   1.000
_cell.length_b   1.000
_cell.length_c   1.000
_cell.angle_alpha   90.00
_cell.angle_beta   90.00
_cell.angle_gamma   90.00
#
_symmetry.space_group_name_H-M   'P 1'
#
loop_
_entity.id
_entity.type
_entity.pdbx_description
1 polymer ?
#
loop_
_entity_poly.entity_id
_entity_poly.type
_entity_poly.pdbx_seq_one_letter_code
_entity_poly.pdbx_strand_id
1 'polypeptide(L)'
;MVLKLPTGSILNCLNCLKDNDDLMFTSDSKQDILYALIKTFKKVSDSSIVKNGVKRKAKKIFDSIEDTFERREIGEFFEQLDHEFDIRKTDREVHKNVHIAKVLIAEKATTRLGES
;
A
#
# COMPACT_ATOMS: atom_id res chain seq x y z
N MET A 1 3.96 -16.20 12.83
CA MET A 1 3.17 -15.68 11.70
C MET A 1 3.44 -16.56 10.48
N VAL A 2 2.50 -17.43 10.10
CA VAL A 2 2.64 -18.30 8.92
C VAL A 2 2.08 -17.52 7.72
N LEU A 3 2.96 -17.06 6.82
CA LEU A 3 2.53 -16.46 5.55
C LEU A 3 1.82 -17.53 4.73
N LYS A 4 0.49 -17.55 4.80
CA LYS A 4 -0.36 -18.36 3.93
C LYS A 4 -0.39 -17.64 2.58
N LEU A 5 0.48 -18.05 1.65
CA LEU A 5 0.45 -17.52 0.29
C LEU A 5 -0.94 -17.79 -0.31
N PRO A 6 -1.68 -16.75 -0.75
CA PRO A 6 -2.99 -16.95 -1.33
C PRO A 6 -2.89 -17.90 -2.53
N THR A 7 -3.83 -18.83 -2.61
CA THR A 7 -4.01 -19.70 -3.77
C THR A 7 -4.63 -18.87 -4.89
N GLY A 8 -3.80 -18.23 -5.70
CA GLY A 8 -4.22 -17.45 -6.84
C GLY A 8 -3.15 -16.43 -7.22
N SER A 9 -3.30 -15.83 -8.39
CA SER A 9 -2.33 -14.97 -9.07
C SER A 9 -1.73 -13.84 -8.20
N ILE A 10 -0.72 -13.14 -8.73
CA ILE A 10 -0.16 -11.92 -8.12
C ILE A 10 -1.24 -10.90 -7.78
N LEU A 11 -2.28 -10.78 -8.61
CA LEU A 11 -3.43 -9.91 -8.33
C LEU A 11 -4.12 -10.28 -7.01
N ASN A 12 -4.29 -11.56 -6.70
CA ASN A 12 -4.85 -11.98 -5.41
C ASN A 12 -3.92 -11.63 -4.25
N CYS A 13 -2.59 -11.69 -4.45
CA CYS A 13 -1.64 -11.23 -3.44
C CYS A 13 -1.77 -9.71 -3.21
N LEU A 14 -1.89 -8.92 -4.27
CA LEU A 14 -2.06 -7.47 -4.21
C LEU A 14 -3.38 -7.09 -3.53
N ASN A 15 -4.49 -7.74 -3.89
CA ASN A 15 -5.78 -7.53 -3.24
C ASN A 15 -5.74 -7.92 -1.75
N CYS A 16 -5.12 -9.05 -1.40
CA CYS A 16 -4.96 -9.42 0.01
C CYS A 16 -4.11 -8.42 0.81
N LEU A 17 -3.17 -7.72 0.18
CA LEU A 17 -2.41 -6.64 0.83
C LEU A 17 -3.28 -5.39 0.96
N LYS A 18 -4.03 -5.02 -0.08
CA LYS A 18 -4.94 -3.89 -0.09
C LYS A 18 -6.03 -4.00 0.98
N ASP A 19 -6.64 -5.17 1.10
CA ASP A 19 -7.77 -5.45 2.01
C ASP A 19 -7.33 -5.67 3.47
N ASN A 20 -6.03 -5.66 3.74
CA ASN A 20 -5.50 -5.88 5.08
C ASN A 20 -5.22 -4.54 5.75
N ASP A 21 -6.07 -4.17 6.71
CA ASP A 21 -5.98 -2.91 7.47
C ASP A 21 -4.61 -2.72 8.17
N ASP A 22 -3.92 -3.81 8.54
CA ASP A 22 -2.60 -3.76 9.16
C ASP A 22 -1.46 -3.57 8.14
N LEU A 23 -1.72 -3.78 6.84
CA LEU A 23 -0.74 -3.73 5.76
C LEU A 23 -1.17 -2.73 4.69
N MET A 24 -1.15 -1.44 5.04
CA MET A 24 -1.28 -0.40 4.02
C MET A 24 -0.07 -0.36 3.10
N PHE A 25 -0.32 -0.25 1.79
CA PHE A 25 0.70 0.22 0.85
C PHE A 25 1.22 1.59 1.33
N THR A 26 2.54 1.72 1.40
CA THR A 26 3.23 2.96 1.80
C THR A 26 3.85 3.71 0.63
N SER A 27 3.83 3.10 -0.56
CA SER A 27 4.21 3.65 -1.85
C SER A 27 3.12 3.28 -2.86
N ASP A 28 2.80 4.20 -3.74
CA ASP A 28 1.94 4.05 -4.93
C ASP A 28 2.77 3.67 -6.18
N SER A 29 4.10 3.82 -6.12
CA SER A 29 5.00 3.43 -7.19
C SER A 29 4.90 1.94 -7.52
N LYS A 30 4.31 1.66 -8.69
CA LYS A 30 4.25 0.32 -9.29
C LYS A 30 5.61 -0.39 -9.29
N GLN A 31 6.70 0.35 -9.56
CA GLN A 31 8.05 -0.20 -9.60
C GLN A 31 8.57 -0.59 -8.21
N ASP A 32 8.29 0.21 -7.18
CA ASP A 32 8.69 -0.11 -5.80
C ASP A 32 7.96 -1.35 -5.30
N ILE A 33 6.66 -1.43 -5.60
CA ILE A 33 5.82 -2.58 -5.23
C ILE A 33 6.29 -3.84 -5.96
N LEU A 34 6.58 -3.74 -7.27
CA LEU A 34 7.16 -4.83 -8.05
C LEU A 34 8.47 -5.31 -7.42
N TYR A 35 9.40 -4.39 -7.14
CA TYR A 35 10.70 -4.70 -6.56
C TYR A 35 10.56 -5.38 -5.19
N ALA A 36 9.66 -4.89 -4.33
CA ALA A 36 9.39 -5.48 -3.03
C ALA A 36 8.85 -6.91 -3.13
N LEU A 37 7.94 -7.16 -4.07
CA LEU A 37 7.39 -8.49 -4.32
C LEU A 37 8.46 -9.44 -4.90
N ILE A 38 9.22 -9.01 -5.90
CA ILE A 38 10.37 -9.76 -6.46
C ILE A 38 11.30 -10.22 -5.33
N LYS A 39 11.73 -9.27 -4.49
CA LYS A 39 12.65 -9.53 -3.37
C LYS A 39 12.05 -10.52 -2.37
N THR A 40 10.76 -10.38 -2.06
CA THR A 40 10.06 -11.23 -1.10
C THR A 40 9.90 -12.65 -1.62
N PHE A 41 9.40 -12.83 -2.84
CA PHE A 41 9.18 -14.15 -3.42
C PHE A 41 10.50 -14.89 -3.68
N LYS A 42 11.56 -14.19 -4.09
CA LYS A 42 12.91 -14.75 -4.17
C LYS A 42 13.41 -15.24 -2.81
N LYS A 43 13.25 -14.44 -1.75
CA LYS A 43 13.65 -14.84 -0.39
C LYS A 43 12.88 -16.09 0.08
N VAL A 44 11.59 -16.17 -0.23
CA VAL A 44 10.76 -17.33 0.12
C VAL A 44 11.14 -18.56 -0.70
N SER A 45 11.42 -18.41 -1.99
CA SER A 45 11.85 -19.53 -2.85
C SER A 45 13.20 -20.10 -2.43
N ASP A 46 14.09 -19.25 -1.91
CA ASP A 46 15.45 -19.65 -1.54
C ASP A 46 15.55 -20.14 -0.08
N SER A 47 14.56 -19.82 0.77
CA SER A 47 14.59 -20.11 2.20
C SER A 47 14.68 -21.60 2.55
N SER A 48 15.66 -22.00 3.36
CA SER A 48 15.85 -23.38 3.83
C SER A 48 14.78 -23.86 4.82
N ILE A 49 14.05 -22.95 5.46
CA ILE A 49 13.10 -23.25 6.54
C ILE A 49 11.65 -23.34 6.01
N VAL A 50 11.39 -22.80 4.82
CA VAL A 50 10.06 -22.81 4.21
C VAL A 50 9.76 -24.19 3.60
N LYS A 51 8.54 -24.70 3.79
CA LYS A 51 8.11 -25.99 3.23
C LYS A 51 8.23 -26.01 1.69
N ASN A 52 8.72 -27.11 1.12
CA ASN A 52 8.95 -27.24 -0.33
C ASN A 52 7.75 -26.86 -1.21
N GLY A 53 6.52 -27.20 -0.80
CA GLY A 53 5.31 -26.82 -1.54
C GLY A 53 5.11 -25.31 -1.64
N VAL A 54 5.45 -24.57 -0.58
CA VAL A 54 5.41 -23.11 -0.54
C VAL A 54 6.55 -22.52 -1.38
N LYS A 55 7.76 -23.08 -1.29
CA LYS A 55 8.91 -22.67 -2.13
C LYS A 55 8.59 -22.78 -3.62
N ARG A 56 7.99 -23.90 -4.04
CA ARG A 56 7.61 -24.13 -5.45
C ARG A 56 6.56 -23.13 -5.92
N LYS A 57 5.58 -22.78 -5.08
CA LYS A 57 4.59 -21.74 -5.42
C LYS A 57 5.23 -20.36 -5.52
N ALA A 58 6.07 -20.00 -4.57
CA ALA A 58 6.79 -18.73 -4.57
C ALA A 58 7.69 -18.59 -5.81
N LYS A 59 8.40 -19.66 -6.18
CA LYS A 59 9.22 -19.69 -7.39
C LYS A 59 8.38 -19.50 -8.66
N LYS A 60 7.24 -20.18 -8.79
CA LYS A 60 6.34 -19.98 -9.95
C LYS A 60 5.87 -18.54 -10.08
N ILE A 61 5.54 -17.89 -8.96
CA ILE A 61 5.13 -16.48 -8.94
C ILE A 61 6.30 -15.58 -9.34
N PHE A 62 7.47 -15.81 -8.75
CA PHE A 62 8.70 -15.08 -9.07
C PHE A 62 9.07 -15.18 -10.55
N ASP A 63 9.04 -16.39 -11.12
CA ASP A 63 9.41 -16.63 -12.50
C ASP A 63 8.45 -15.95 -13.51
N SER A 64 7.21 -15.62 -13.11
CA SER A 64 6.20 -14.97 -13.97
C SER A 64 5.84 -13.54 -13.55
N ILE A 65 6.61 -12.93 -12.63
CA ILE A 65 6.18 -11.70 -11.95
C ILE A 65 6.19 -10.48 -12.86
N GLU A 66 7.23 -10.34 -13.69
CA GLU A 66 7.37 -9.25 -14.65
C GLU A 66 6.25 -9.31 -15.70
N ASP A 67 6.08 -10.47 -16.36
CA ASP A 67 4.98 -10.72 -17.31
C ASP A 67 3.60 -10.43 -16.72
N THR A 68 3.40 -10.75 -15.43
CA THR A 68 2.11 -10.50 -14.78
C THR A 68 1.89 -9.01 -14.55
N PHE A 69 2.94 -8.26 -14.20
CA PHE A 69 2.87 -6.82 -14.00
C PHE A 69 2.61 -6.00 -15.27
N GLU A 70 2.83 -6.60 -16.44
CA GLU A 70 2.46 -6.02 -17.73
C GLU A 70 0.98 -6.25 -18.10
N ARG A 71 0.28 -7.12 -17.38
CA ARG A 71 -1.14 -7.39 -17.66
C ARG A 71 -2.02 -6.20 -17.34
N ARG A 72 -3.04 -6.02 -18.17
CA ARG A 72 -4.06 -4.98 -18.02
C ARG A 72 -4.69 -4.95 -16.63
N GLU A 73 -5.07 -6.12 -16.09
CA GLU A 73 -5.68 -6.25 -14.76
C GLU A 73 -4.80 -5.70 -13.62
N ILE A 74 -3.47 -5.78 -13.76
CA ILE A 74 -2.54 -5.20 -12.81
C ILE A 74 -2.44 -3.68 -13.00
N GLY A 75 -2.46 -3.20 -14.24
CA GLY A 75 -2.57 -1.76 -14.54
C GLY A 75 -3.78 -1.13 -13.87
N GLU A 76 -4.97 -1.73 -14.05
CA GLU A 76 -6.22 -1.26 -13.45
C GLU A 76 -6.17 -1.26 -11.91
N PHE A 77 -5.48 -2.23 -11.29
CA PHE A 77 -5.26 -2.24 -9.85
C PHE A 77 -4.43 -1.02 -9.38
N PHE A 78 -3.35 -0.69 -10.07
CA PHE A 78 -2.50 0.44 -9.71
C PHE A 78 -3.20 1.79 -9.93
N GLU A 79 -3.98 1.94 -11.00
CA GLU A 79 -4.79 3.15 -11.22
C GLU A 79 -5.79 3.38 -10.07
N GLN A 80 -6.42 2.31 -9.56
CA GLN A 80 -7.30 2.40 -8.39
C GLN A 80 -6.51 2.75 -7.12
N LEU A 81 -5.32 2.18 -6.95
CA LEU A 81 -4.45 2.45 -5.81
C LEU A 81 -4.03 3.93 -5.79
N ASP A 82 -3.58 4.48 -6.92
CA ASP A 82 -3.19 5.88 -7.08
C ASP A 82 -4.35 6.82 -6.70
N HIS A 83 -5.55 6.54 -7.21
CA HIS A 83 -6.74 7.32 -6.89
C HIS A 83 -7.08 7.31 -5.39
N GLU A 84 -6.94 6.16 -4.71
CA GLU A 84 -7.14 6.08 -3.26
C GLU A 84 -6.07 6.85 -2.46
N PHE A 85 -4.84 6.93 -2.97
CA PHE A 85 -3.78 7.73 -2.37
C PHE A 85 -4.05 9.24 -2.51
N ASP A 86 -4.53 9.67 -3.68
CA ASP A 86 -4.90 11.07 -3.94
C ASP A 86 -6.06 11.53 -3.06
N ILE A 87 -7.08 10.70 -2.86
CA ILE A 87 -8.16 10.97 -1.91
C ILE A 87 -7.60 11.14 -0.50
N ARG A 88 -6.76 10.21 -0.03
CA ARG A 88 -6.16 10.27 1.31
C ARG A 88 -5.27 11.51 1.49
N LYS A 89 -4.58 11.95 0.44
CA LYS A 89 -3.77 13.18 0.47
C LYS A 89 -4.66 14.41 0.60
N THR A 90 -5.74 14.46 -0.16
CA THR A 90 -6.74 15.53 -0.12
C THR A 90 -7.37 15.64 1.26
N ASP A 91 -7.80 14.53 1.86
CA ASP A 91 -8.39 14.52 3.20
C ASP A 91 -7.43 15.06 4.28
N ARG A 92 -6.14 14.66 4.21
CA ARG A 92 -5.12 15.18 5.13
C ARG A 92 -4.92 16.69 4.98
N GLU A 93 -4.92 17.19 3.76
CA GLU A 93 -4.80 18.62 3.48
C GLU A 93 -6.00 19.41 4.03
N VAL A 94 -7.22 18.92 3.79
CA VAL A 94 -8.45 19.51 4.33
C VAL A 94 -8.42 19.53 5.86
N HIS A 95 -8.06 18.42 6.51
CA HIS A 95 -7.94 18.37 7.97
C HIS A 95 -6.93 19.37 8.54
N LYS A 96 -5.77 19.51 7.88
CA LYS A 96 -4.75 20.48 8.28
C LYS A 96 -5.27 21.91 8.15
N ASN A 97 -5.95 22.24 7.06
CA ASN A 97 -6.51 23.57 6.82
C ASN A 97 -7.61 23.92 7.83
N VAL A 98 -8.49 22.96 8.17
CA VAL A 98 -9.49 23.12 9.23
C VAL A 98 -8.84 23.37 10.59
N HIS A 99 -7.77 22.63 10.91
CA HIS A 99 -7.04 22.84 12.16
C HIS A 99 -6.44 24.24 12.26
N ILE A 100 -5.77 24.71 11.19
CA ILE A 100 -5.21 26.08 11.12
C ILE A 100 -6.32 27.13 11.30
N ALA A 101 -7.44 26.97 10.61
CA ALA A 101 -8.57 27.90 10.72
C ALA A 101 -9.12 27.98 12.15
N LYS A 102 -9.26 26.84 12.84
CA LYS A 102 -9.69 26.80 14.25
C LYS A 102 -8.72 27.53 15.17
N VAL A 103 -7.41 27.36 14.97
CA VAL A 103 -6.37 28.06 15.76
C VAL A 103 -6.46 29.57 15.54
N LEU A 104 -6.53 30.03 14.29
CA LEU A 104 -6.63 31.46 13.97
C LEU A 104 -7.90 32.11 14.54
N ILE A 105 -9.03 31.40 14.51
CA ILE A 105 -10.28 31.88 15.12
C ILE A 105 -10.12 32.01 16.64
N ALA A 106 -9.51 31.01 17.30
CA ALA A 106 -9.27 31.04 18.73
C ALA A 106 -8.32 32.16 19.14
N GLU A 107 -7.20 32.35 18.43
CA GLU A 107 -6.24 33.46 18.66
C GLU A 107 -6.91 34.83 18.52
N LYS A 108 -7.77 35.01 17.51
CA LYS A 108 -8.49 36.26 17.29
C LYS A 108 -9.55 36.52 18.37
N ALA A 109 -10.14 35.46 18.93
CA ALA A 109 -11.10 35.57 20.02
C ALA A 109 -10.40 35.94 21.34
N THR A 110 -9.21 35.40 21.61
CA THR A 110 -8.45 35.70 22.83
C THR A 110 -7.83 37.10 22.82
N THR A 111 -7.35 37.58 21.67
CA THR A 111 -6.86 38.99 21.57
C THR A 111 -7.96 40.00 21.87
N ARG A 112 -9.19 39.74 21.40
CA ARG A 112 -10.35 40.64 21.64
C ARG A 112 -10.83 40.65 23.09
N LEU A 113 -10.50 39.63 23.89
CA LEU A 113 -10.86 39.54 25.31
C LEU A 113 -9.78 40.13 26.24
N GLY A 114 -8.57 40.37 25.74
CA GLY A 114 -7.45 40.97 26.50
C GLY A 114 -7.35 42.50 26.39
N GLU A 115 -8.19 43.15 25.58
CA GLU A 115 -8.23 44.61 25.38
C GLU A 115 -9.33 45.32 26.22
N SER A 116 -9.84 44.69 27.29
CA SER A 116 -10.82 45.29 28.22
C SER A 116 -10.21 45.74 29.54
#